data_AF-H5XVD1-F1
#
_entry.id   AF-H5XVD1-F1
#
_cell.length_a   1.000
_cell.length_b   1.000
_cell.length_c   1.000
_cell.angle_alpha   90.00
_cell.angle_beta   90.00
_cell.angle_gamma   90.00
#
_symmetry.space_group_name_H-M   'P 1'
#
loop_
_entity.id
_entity.type
_entity.pdbx_description
1 polymer ?
#
loop_
_entity_poly.entity_id
_entity_poly.type
_entity_poly.pdbx_seq_one_letter_code
_entity_poly.pdbx_strand_id
1 'polypeptide(L)'
;MRRYACLDSNKNITLLREVREDEYSNFASITRKFNDFLMEVDYYKVFDKPYKELINFLQKYLQKRSNFQLMDINRYTMNYLYGIRTFLDHWEARIKRKYRGNQQYLELFNKAKSQEYDNHMAYRIVYRLRNYVQHCEMPISNVTERLITDNKEEILVYVNRDRLLSNFKEWKPEEVAYLNLQEQQFEIMPLFIEMNNCLVRIQEQLINFNINKNFILDCVKVLKLRNQFQEYEGTLAIIEYADDRIENEIELITNSNTVWNIEQLPTATCENVIRMHIRNNAKFIKIFHYSGICCGETNTSFPYSTKKNENGLLLFVKGKDIVNVKSRNWIRLVESMSHDETNNYNAVYADARFGMKELKELSNLYSDICDVLYKFT
;
A
#
# COMPACT_ATOMS: atom_id res chain seq x y z
N MET A 1 -14.41 15.97 -28.73
CA MET A 1 -12.97 16.31 -28.55
C MET A 1 -12.47 15.82 -27.19
N ARG A 2 -11.15 15.63 -27.04
CA ARG A 2 -10.52 15.26 -25.76
C ARG A 2 -9.56 16.34 -25.30
N ARG A 3 -9.72 16.82 -24.06
CA ARG A 3 -8.80 17.79 -23.43
C ARG A 3 -8.33 17.27 -22.09
N TYR A 4 -7.10 17.62 -21.72
CA TYR A 4 -6.72 17.54 -20.32
C TYR A 4 -7.54 18.56 -19.53
N ALA A 5 -7.82 18.25 -18.28
CA ALA A 5 -8.51 19.16 -17.38
C ALA A 5 -8.05 18.95 -15.93
N CYS A 6 -8.15 20.00 -15.12
CA CYS A 6 -8.01 19.89 -13.67
C CYS A 6 -9.38 20.00 -13.01
N LEU A 7 -9.66 19.09 -12.07
CA LEU A 7 -10.86 19.11 -11.24
C LEU A 7 -10.50 19.54 -9.82
N ASP A 8 -10.98 20.70 -9.40
CA ASP A 8 -10.78 21.19 -8.04
C ASP A 8 -11.71 20.48 -7.03
N SER A 9 -11.55 20.80 -5.74
CA SER A 9 -12.38 20.27 -4.65
C SER A 9 -13.86 20.69 -4.74
N ASN A 10 -14.16 21.77 -5.45
CA ASN A 10 -15.51 22.29 -5.68
C ASN A 10 -16.14 21.72 -6.96
N LYS A 11 -15.45 20.78 -7.64
CA LYS A 11 -15.85 20.17 -8.92
C LYS A 11 -15.89 21.16 -10.09
N ASN A 12 -15.16 22.27 -10.00
CA ASN A 12 -14.92 23.13 -11.15
C ASN A 12 -13.95 22.42 -12.11
N ILE A 13 -14.15 22.64 -13.40
CA ILE A 13 -13.31 22.07 -14.45
C ILE A 13 -12.55 23.21 -15.13
N THR A 14 -11.23 23.18 -14.99
CA THR A 14 -10.33 24.03 -15.79
C THR A 14 -9.86 23.24 -17.00
N LEU A 15 -10.20 23.71 -18.20
CA LEU A 15 -9.78 23.08 -19.45
C LEU A 15 -8.33 23.42 -19.76
N LEU A 16 -7.55 22.42 -20.14
CA LEU A 16 -6.15 22.56 -20.52
C LEU A 16 -6.00 22.33 -22.03
N ARG A 17 -4.83 21.89 -22.48
CA ARG A 17 -4.60 21.58 -23.91
C ARG A 17 -5.35 20.32 -24.36
N GLU A 18 -5.52 20.21 -25.67
CA GLU A 18 -6.01 19.00 -26.33
C GLU A 18 -5.10 17.79 -26.08
N VAL A 19 -5.74 16.61 -26.00
CA VAL A 19 -5.06 15.32 -25.86
C VAL A 19 -4.91 14.70 -27.23
N ARG A 20 -3.68 14.34 -27.60
CA ARG A 20 -3.43 13.57 -28.82
C ARG A 20 -3.88 12.12 -28.65
N GLU A 21 -4.21 11.44 -29.74
CA GLU A 21 -4.75 10.07 -29.68
C GLU A 21 -3.76 9.05 -29.08
N ASP A 22 -2.46 9.23 -29.34
CA ASP A 22 -1.38 8.43 -28.77
C ASP A 22 -1.25 8.65 -27.26
N GLU A 23 -1.37 9.91 -26.80
CA GLU A 23 -1.38 10.26 -25.39
C GLU A 23 -2.60 9.66 -24.69
N TYR A 24 -3.79 9.82 -25.28
CA TYR A 24 -5.03 9.27 -24.73
C TYR A 24 -4.92 7.75 -24.57
N SER A 25 -4.53 7.04 -25.62
CA SER A 25 -4.40 5.58 -25.59
C SER A 25 -3.41 5.11 -24.51
N ASN A 26 -2.28 5.80 -24.36
CA ASN A 26 -1.28 5.49 -23.35
C ASN A 26 -1.79 5.75 -21.93
N PHE A 27 -2.34 6.94 -21.65
CA PHE A 27 -2.82 7.28 -20.31
C PHE A 27 -4.08 6.52 -19.91
N ALA A 28 -5.00 6.23 -20.84
CA ALA A 28 -6.16 5.38 -20.57
C ALA A 28 -5.73 3.95 -20.21
N SER A 29 -4.72 3.42 -20.90
CA SER A 29 -4.13 2.12 -20.54
C SER A 29 -3.50 2.13 -19.14
N ILE A 30 -2.77 3.20 -18.81
CA ILE A 30 -2.19 3.38 -17.47
C ILE A 30 -3.29 3.47 -16.41
N THR A 31 -4.28 4.35 -16.59
CA THR A 31 -5.40 4.53 -15.66
C THR A 31 -6.14 3.21 -15.42
N ARG A 32 -6.43 2.44 -16.47
CA ARG A 32 -7.03 1.10 -16.34
C ARG A 32 -6.17 0.16 -15.49
N LYS A 33 -4.86 0.11 -15.74
CA LYS A 33 -3.91 -0.69 -14.95
C LYS A 33 -3.87 -0.28 -13.47
N PHE A 34 -3.95 1.02 -13.19
CA PHE A 34 -4.00 1.54 -11.82
C PHE A 34 -5.33 1.24 -11.13
N ASN A 35 -6.46 1.39 -11.82
CA ASN A 35 -7.76 1.00 -11.29
C ASN A 35 -7.79 -0.49 -10.95
N ASP A 36 -7.23 -1.32 -11.82
CA ASP A 36 -7.03 -2.75 -11.59
C ASP A 36 -6.19 -3.05 -10.36
N PHE A 37 -5.11 -2.30 -10.15
CA PHE A 37 -4.24 -2.39 -8.97
C PHE A 37 -4.97 -1.92 -7.71
N LEU A 38 -5.69 -0.80 -7.74
CA LEU A 38 -6.46 -0.28 -6.61
C LEU A 38 -7.56 -1.25 -6.21
N MET A 39 -8.24 -1.88 -7.17
CA MET A 39 -9.20 -2.95 -6.87
C MET A 39 -8.55 -4.15 -6.15
N GLU A 40 -7.27 -4.44 -6.41
CA GLU A 40 -6.53 -5.50 -5.71
C GLU A 40 -6.13 -5.11 -4.30
N VAL A 41 -5.73 -3.85 -4.11
CA VAL A 41 -5.49 -3.27 -2.78
C VAL A 41 -6.79 -3.25 -1.97
N ASP A 42 -7.89 -2.80 -2.56
CA ASP A 42 -9.20 -2.72 -1.91
C ASP A 42 -9.81 -4.09 -1.65
N TYR A 43 -9.40 -5.13 -2.38
CA TYR A 43 -9.83 -6.50 -2.10
C TYR A 43 -9.46 -6.94 -0.69
N TYR A 44 -8.33 -6.43 -0.16
CA TYR A 44 -7.98 -6.64 1.24
C TYR A 44 -9.08 -6.14 2.18
N LYS A 45 -9.66 -4.96 1.87
CA LYS A 45 -10.69 -4.35 2.71
C LYS A 45 -11.96 -5.20 2.81
N VAL A 46 -12.27 -5.99 1.79
CA VAL A 46 -13.44 -6.87 1.78
C VAL A 46 -13.32 -7.96 2.85
N PHE A 47 -12.11 -8.49 3.12
CA PHE A 47 -11.92 -9.50 4.16
C PHE A 47 -11.63 -8.89 5.53
N ASP A 48 -10.96 -7.75 5.57
CA ASP A 48 -10.65 -7.03 6.80
C ASP A 48 -11.94 -6.50 7.45
N LYS A 49 -13.00 -6.31 6.66
CA LYS A 49 -14.32 -5.90 7.12
C LYS A 49 -14.93 -6.87 8.16
N PRO A 50 -15.09 -8.19 7.91
CA PRO A 50 -15.53 -9.14 8.94
C PRO A 50 -14.73 -9.09 10.24
N TYR A 51 -13.41 -8.92 10.16
CA TYR A 51 -12.57 -8.78 11.34
C TYR A 51 -12.88 -7.47 12.09
N LYS A 52 -12.90 -6.34 11.38
CA LYS A 52 -13.28 -5.03 11.95
C LYS A 52 -14.68 -5.04 12.53
N GLU A 53 -15.63 -5.75 11.91
CA GLU A 53 -16.99 -5.91 12.43
C GLU A 53 -17.00 -6.66 13.76
N LEU A 54 -16.22 -7.75 13.88
CA LEU A 54 -16.02 -8.44 15.16
C LEU A 54 -15.43 -7.50 16.22
N ILE A 55 -14.33 -6.80 15.91
CA ILE A 55 -13.69 -5.88 16.85
C ILE A 55 -14.64 -4.75 17.27
N ASN A 56 -15.32 -4.12 16.30
CA ASN A 56 -16.29 -3.06 16.57
C ASN A 56 -17.48 -3.56 17.38
N PHE A 57 -17.91 -4.80 17.16
CA PHE A 57 -18.98 -5.42 17.94
C PHE A 57 -18.56 -5.60 19.40
N LEU A 58 -17.36 -6.13 19.64
CA LEU A 58 -16.79 -6.27 20.99
C LEU A 58 -16.62 -4.89 21.66
N GLN A 59 -16.15 -3.87 20.95
CA GLN A 59 -16.05 -2.51 21.52
C GLN A 59 -17.42 -1.92 21.89
N LYS A 60 -18.45 -2.14 21.06
CA LYS A 60 -19.82 -1.70 21.36
C LYS A 60 -20.42 -2.41 22.57
N TYR A 61 -20.07 -3.69 22.78
CA TYR A 61 -20.47 -4.45 23.96
C TYR A 61 -19.98 -3.75 25.25
N LEU A 62 -18.70 -3.35 25.29
CA LEU A 62 -18.14 -2.59 26.42
C LEU A 62 -18.89 -1.27 26.64
N GLN A 63 -19.06 -0.48 25.58
CA GLN A 63 -19.61 0.88 25.68
C GLN A 63 -21.07 0.90 26.11
N LYS A 64 -21.88 -0.04 25.64
CA LYS A 64 -23.34 -0.02 25.87
C LYS A 64 -23.78 -0.83 27.07
N ARG A 65 -22.86 -1.61 27.70
CA ARG A 65 -23.19 -2.65 28.70
C ARG A 65 -24.46 -3.43 28.34
N SER A 66 -24.62 -3.67 27.04
CA SER A 66 -25.83 -4.24 26.46
C SER A 66 -25.80 -5.75 26.62
N ASN A 67 -26.95 -6.35 26.95
CA ASN A 67 -27.15 -7.79 27.00
C ASN A 67 -27.10 -8.40 25.59
N PHE A 68 -25.93 -8.41 24.95
CA PHE A 68 -25.73 -9.22 23.75
C PHE A 68 -25.47 -10.67 24.14
N GLN A 69 -25.99 -11.58 23.33
CA GLN A 69 -25.89 -13.00 23.60
C GLN A 69 -24.55 -13.54 23.08
N LEU A 70 -23.98 -14.56 23.75
CA LEU A 70 -22.83 -15.33 23.28
C LEU A 70 -22.98 -15.79 21.81
N MET A 71 -24.23 -15.99 21.38
CA MET A 71 -24.59 -16.33 20.00
C MET A 71 -24.20 -15.24 18.99
N ASP A 72 -24.31 -13.96 19.35
CA ASP A 72 -23.89 -12.87 18.46
C ASP A 72 -22.37 -12.85 18.27
N ILE A 73 -21.61 -13.06 19.35
CA ILE A 73 -20.14 -13.12 19.28
C ILE A 73 -19.69 -14.31 18.41
N ASN A 74 -20.35 -15.45 18.57
CA ASN A 74 -20.15 -16.60 17.69
C ASN A 74 -20.49 -16.29 16.23
N ARG A 75 -21.58 -15.55 15.95
CA ARG A 75 -21.92 -15.10 14.59
C ARG A 75 -20.83 -14.23 13.96
N TYR A 76 -20.34 -13.21 14.66
CA TYR A 76 -19.25 -12.37 14.14
C TYR A 76 -17.94 -13.14 13.99
N THR A 77 -17.65 -14.07 14.91
CA THR A 77 -16.48 -14.96 14.82
C THR A 77 -16.57 -15.85 13.58
N MET A 78 -17.73 -16.45 13.30
CA MET A 78 -17.96 -17.23 12.09
C MET A 78 -17.73 -16.39 10.83
N ASN A 79 -18.31 -15.20 10.77
CA ASN A 79 -18.14 -14.31 9.62
C ASN A 79 -16.66 -13.98 9.37
N TYR A 80 -15.89 -13.74 10.43
CA TYR A 80 -14.45 -13.56 10.34
C TYR A 80 -13.74 -14.82 9.78
N LEU A 81 -14.01 -16.01 10.33
CA LEU A 81 -13.39 -17.26 9.87
C LEU A 81 -13.75 -17.57 8.41
N TYR A 82 -14.98 -17.30 7.97
CA TYR A 82 -15.37 -17.41 6.57
C TYR A 82 -14.67 -16.37 5.69
N GLY A 83 -14.46 -15.15 6.19
CA GLY A 83 -13.68 -14.11 5.53
C GLY A 83 -12.25 -14.53 5.20
N ILE A 84 -11.59 -15.25 6.12
CA ILE A 84 -10.25 -15.82 5.90
C ILE A 84 -10.25 -16.77 4.69
N ARG A 85 -11.18 -17.72 4.65
CA ARG A 85 -11.30 -18.66 3.52
C ARG A 85 -11.47 -17.90 2.22
N THR A 86 -12.42 -16.97 2.23
CA THR A 86 -12.81 -16.18 1.07
C THR A 86 -11.58 -15.45 0.52
N PHE A 87 -10.80 -14.80 1.38
CA PHE A 87 -9.55 -14.15 0.99
C PHE A 87 -8.60 -15.09 0.23
N LEU A 88 -8.31 -16.28 0.78
CA LEU A 88 -7.38 -17.23 0.16
C LEU A 88 -7.92 -17.81 -1.16
N ASP A 89 -9.18 -18.23 -1.17
CA ASP A 89 -9.84 -18.83 -2.34
C ASP A 89 -9.95 -17.81 -3.50
N HIS A 90 -10.24 -16.55 -3.18
CA HIS A 90 -10.33 -15.49 -4.18
C HIS A 90 -8.98 -15.13 -4.78
N TRP A 91 -7.91 -15.07 -3.98
CA TRP A 91 -6.57 -14.88 -4.52
C TRP A 91 -6.17 -16.02 -5.45
N GLU A 92 -6.42 -17.26 -5.05
CA GLU A 92 -6.15 -18.42 -5.91
C GLU A 92 -6.94 -18.36 -7.22
N ALA A 93 -8.24 -18.07 -7.16
CA ALA A 93 -9.09 -17.93 -8.34
C ALA A 93 -8.64 -16.77 -9.24
N ARG A 94 -8.20 -15.65 -8.66
CA ARG A 94 -7.69 -14.49 -9.40
C ARG A 94 -6.38 -14.82 -10.11
N ILE A 95 -5.45 -15.51 -9.47
CA ILE A 95 -4.19 -15.97 -10.08
C ILE A 95 -4.49 -16.86 -11.28
N LYS A 96 -5.43 -17.81 -11.15
CA LYS A 96 -5.83 -18.70 -12.24
C LYS A 96 -6.49 -17.94 -13.39
N ARG A 97 -7.43 -17.02 -13.10
CA ARG A 97 -8.24 -16.34 -14.13
C ARG A 97 -7.55 -15.11 -14.73
N LYS A 98 -7.18 -14.13 -13.89
CA LYS A 98 -6.62 -12.84 -14.33
C LYS A 98 -5.18 -12.99 -14.80
N TYR A 99 -4.36 -13.67 -14.02
CA TYR A 99 -2.94 -13.88 -14.34
C TYR A 99 -2.71 -15.12 -15.20
N ARG A 100 -3.78 -15.75 -15.70
CA ARG A 100 -3.76 -16.95 -16.55
C ARG A 100 -2.90 -18.08 -15.98
N GLY A 101 -2.86 -18.21 -14.65
CA GLY A 101 -2.03 -19.19 -13.97
C GLY A 101 -0.53 -18.87 -14.08
N ASN A 102 -0.15 -17.59 -14.11
CA ASN A 102 1.26 -17.18 -14.09
C ASN A 102 1.99 -17.93 -12.97
N GLN A 103 2.97 -18.74 -13.38
CA GLN A 103 3.64 -19.68 -12.49
C GLN A 103 4.39 -18.97 -11.36
N GLN A 104 5.05 -17.84 -11.64
CA GLN A 104 5.74 -17.05 -10.62
C GLN A 104 4.78 -16.48 -9.58
N TYR A 105 3.60 -16.02 -10.01
CA TYR A 105 2.57 -15.51 -9.10
C TYR A 105 2.00 -16.63 -8.22
N LEU A 106 1.75 -17.81 -8.79
CA LEU A 106 1.27 -18.98 -8.07
C LEU A 106 2.31 -19.49 -7.06
N GLU A 107 3.58 -19.57 -7.47
CA GLU A 107 4.70 -19.93 -6.60
C GLU A 107 4.86 -18.93 -5.45
N LEU A 108 4.78 -17.63 -5.73
CA LEU A 108 4.81 -16.59 -4.70
C LEU A 108 3.67 -16.76 -3.71
N PHE A 109 2.44 -16.95 -4.19
CA PHE A 109 1.27 -17.12 -3.31
C PHE A 109 1.37 -18.37 -2.43
N ASN A 110 1.78 -19.50 -3.02
CA ASN A 110 1.96 -20.73 -2.26
C ASN A 110 3.11 -20.60 -1.26
N LYS A 111 4.23 -20.00 -1.65
CA LYS A 111 5.34 -19.72 -0.75
C LYS A 111 4.93 -18.81 0.41
N ALA A 112 4.19 -17.73 0.15
CA ALA A 112 3.70 -16.83 1.19
C ALA A 112 2.79 -17.56 2.18
N LYS A 113 1.82 -18.35 1.70
CA LYS A 113 0.97 -19.20 2.56
C LYS A 113 1.79 -20.19 3.39
N SER A 114 2.73 -20.91 2.77
CA SER A 114 3.57 -21.88 3.47
C SER A 114 4.44 -21.21 4.52
N GLN A 115 5.02 -20.05 4.23
CA GLN A 115 5.81 -19.28 5.19
C GLN A 115 4.99 -18.86 6.41
N GLU A 116 3.79 -18.34 6.22
CA GLU A 116 2.91 -17.97 7.34
C GLU A 116 2.47 -19.21 8.13
N TYR A 117 2.09 -20.29 7.43
CA TYR A 117 1.74 -21.55 8.09
C TYR A 117 2.91 -22.09 8.91
N ASP A 118 4.12 -22.13 8.36
CA ASP A 118 5.27 -22.75 9.00
C ASP A 118 5.77 -21.95 10.21
N ASN A 119 5.74 -20.62 10.14
CA ASN A 119 6.34 -19.76 11.16
C ASN A 119 5.35 -19.23 12.22
N HIS A 120 4.03 -19.31 11.99
CA HIS A 120 3.04 -18.72 12.88
C HIS A 120 2.01 -19.76 13.36
N MET A 121 2.14 -20.20 14.61
CA MET A 121 1.20 -21.16 15.20
C MET A 121 -0.25 -20.65 15.20
N ALA A 122 -0.45 -19.35 15.41
CA ALA A 122 -1.75 -18.70 15.32
C ALA A 122 -2.42 -18.93 13.96
N TYR A 123 -1.67 -18.84 12.86
CA TYR A 123 -2.19 -19.13 11.53
C TYR A 123 -2.73 -20.56 11.43
N ARG A 124 -1.95 -21.54 11.91
CA ARG A 124 -2.34 -22.96 11.89
C ARG A 124 -3.61 -23.20 12.69
N ILE A 125 -3.64 -22.70 13.93
CA ILE A 125 -4.76 -22.89 14.85
C ILE A 125 -6.03 -22.24 14.30
N VAL A 126 -5.97 -20.99 13.83
CA VAL A 126 -7.16 -20.29 13.31
C VAL A 126 -7.64 -20.89 11.99
N TYR A 127 -6.71 -21.28 11.11
CA TYR A 127 -7.05 -22.02 9.88
C TYR A 127 -7.80 -23.31 10.20
N ARG A 128 -7.34 -24.07 11.19
CA ARG A 128 -7.99 -25.33 11.60
C ARG A 128 -9.28 -25.08 12.37
N LEU A 129 -9.35 -24.03 13.19
CA LEU A 129 -10.57 -23.58 13.86
C LEU A 129 -11.67 -23.24 12.86
N ARG A 130 -11.32 -22.66 11.70
CA ARG A 130 -12.30 -22.47 10.62
C ARG A 130 -12.93 -23.80 10.19
N ASN A 131 -12.16 -24.87 10.07
CA ASN A 131 -12.68 -26.19 9.70
C ASN A 131 -13.55 -26.76 10.83
N TYR A 132 -13.12 -26.63 12.08
CA TYR A 132 -13.93 -26.98 13.25
C TYR A 132 -15.32 -26.33 13.18
N VAL A 133 -15.38 -25.01 12.97
CA VAL A 133 -16.63 -24.26 12.93
C VAL A 133 -17.53 -24.66 11.76
N GLN A 134 -16.94 -25.05 10.64
CA GLN A 134 -17.70 -25.50 9.47
C GLN A 134 -18.31 -26.90 9.65
N HIS A 135 -17.70 -27.76 10.47
CA HIS A 135 -18.03 -29.19 10.54
C HIS A 135 -18.57 -29.66 11.91
N CYS A 136 -18.35 -28.88 12.96
CA CYS A 136 -18.65 -29.26 14.34
C CYS A 136 -19.66 -28.28 14.97
N GLU A 137 -19.17 -27.25 15.66
CA GLU A 137 -20.01 -26.34 16.45
C GLU A 137 -19.40 -24.93 16.58
N MET A 138 -20.10 -24.07 17.30
CA MET A 138 -19.66 -22.71 17.62
C MET A 138 -18.43 -22.73 18.55
N PRO A 139 -17.39 -21.93 18.27
CA PRO A 139 -16.11 -22.06 18.98
C PRO A 139 -16.08 -21.30 20.31
N ILE A 140 -16.79 -20.17 20.42
CA ILE A 140 -16.70 -19.29 21.59
C ILE A 140 -17.54 -19.87 22.72
N SER A 141 -16.87 -20.18 23.83
CA SER A 141 -17.46 -20.81 25.02
C SER A 141 -17.77 -19.81 26.13
N ASN A 142 -16.99 -18.75 26.26
CA ASN A 142 -17.16 -17.75 27.31
C ASN A 142 -16.60 -16.39 26.91
N VAL A 143 -17.08 -15.34 27.55
CA VAL A 143 -16.62 -13.97 27.37
C VAL A 143 -16.55 -13.28 28.72
N THR A 144 -15.45 -12.61 29.01
CA THR A 144 -15.27 -11.87 30.26
C THR A 144 -14.77 -10.46 30.01
N GLU A 145 -15.01 -9.58 30.97
CA GLU A 145 -14.49 -8.21 30.96
C GLU A 145 -13.28 -8.14 31.89
N ARG A 146 -12.21 -7.47 31.44
CA ARG A 146 -11.05 -7.17 32.28
C ARG A 146 -10.80 -5.66 32.30
N LEU A 147 -10.61 -5.11 33.50
CA LEU A 147 -10.10 -3.76 33.70
C LEU A 147 -8.58 -3.75 33.46
N ILE A 148 -8.12 -2.97 32.48
CA ILE A 148 -6.68 -2.75 32.21
C ILE A 148 -6.17 -1.57 33.05
N THR A 149 -6.94 -0.49 33.12
CA THR A 149 -6.68 0.71 33.94
C THR A 149 -8.01 1.32 34.39
N ASP A 150 -7.97 2.32 35.29
CA ASP A 150 -9.15 2.99 35.88
C ASP A 150 -10.21 3.46 34.86
N ASN A 151 -9.84 3.64 33.59
CA ASN A 151 -10.74 4.07 32.50
C ASN A 151 -10.67 3.19 31.23
N LYS A 152 -10.04 2.01 31.29
CA LYS A 152 -9.90 1.15 30.11
C LYS A 152 -10.28 -0.30 30.43
N GLU A 153 -11.39 -0.74 29.84
CA GLU A 153 -11.87 -2.11 29.87
C GLU A 153 -11.51 -2.84 28.56
N GLU A 154 -11.26 -4.14 28.62
CA GLU A 154 -11.15 -5.04 27.47
C GLU A 154 -12.12 -6.21 27.60
N ILE A 155 -12.58 -6.71 26.45
CA ILE A 155 -13.30 -7.99 26.38
C ILE A 155 -12.30 -9.07 26.05
N LEU A 156 -12.35 -10.14 26.84
CA LEU A 156 -11.62 -11.38 26.61
C LEU A 156 -12.59 -12.41 26.07
N VAL A 157 -12.24 -13.02 24.94
CA VAL A 157 -13.08 -14.01 24.26
C VAL A 157 -12.41 -15.37 24.39
N TYR A 158 -13.12 -16.34 24.97
CA TYR A 158 -12.56 -17.64 25.30
C TYR A 158 -13.15 -18.76 24.44
N VAL A 159 -12.31 -19.75 24.19
CA VAL A 159 -12.69 -21.05 23.60
C VAL A 159 -12.35 -22.18 24.57
N ASN A 160 -13.06 -23.30 24.48
CA ASN A 160 -12.83 -24.47 25.33
C ASN A 160 -11.90 -25.47 24.62
N ARG A 161 -10.67 -25.61 25.12
CA ARG A 161 -9.65 -26.52 24.59
C ARG A 161 -10.16 -27.96 24.47
N ASP A 162 -10.80 -28.47 25.52
CA ASP A 162 -11.22 -29.87 25.57
C ASP A 162 -12.29 -30.14 24.51
N ARG A 163 -13.24 -29.21 24.31
CA ARG A 163 -14.23 -29.28 23.22
C ARG A 163 -13.57 -29.28 21.85
N LEU A 164 -12.59 -28.40 21.63
CA LEU A 164 -11.85 -28.35 20.36
C LEU A 164 -11.18 -29.69 20.04
N LEU A 165 -10.53 -30.31 21.03
CA LEU A 165 -9.82 -31.59 20.87
C LEU A 165 -10.76 -32.81 20.86
N SER A 166 -11.89 -32.76 21.57
CA SER A 166 -12.84 -33.87 21.61
C SER A 166 -13.66 -33.94 20.33
N ASN A 167 -14.13 -32.80 19.84
CA ASN A 167 -15.17 -32.72 18.80
C ASN A 167 -14.61 -32.65 17.38
N PHE A 168 -13.30 -32.43 17.21
CA PHE A 168 -12.66 -32.35 15.90
C PHE A 168 -11.32 -33.10 15.90
N LYS A 169 -11.16 -34.02 14.94
CA LYS A 169 -10.01 -34.95 14.90
C LYS A 169 -8.96 -34.61 13.85
N GLU A 170 -9.17 -33.58 13.04
CA GLU A 170 -8.22 -33.21 11.97
C GLU A 170 -7.15 -32.22 12.42
N TRP A 171 -6.98 -31.99 13.73
CA TRP A 171 -5.83 -31.25 14.26
C TRP A 171 -4.53 -32.00 13.96
N LYS A 172 -3.49 -31.28 13.58
CA LYS A 172 -2.14 -31.87 13.42
C LYS A 172 -1.43 -32.05 14.76
N PRO A 173 -0.42 -32.94 14.84
CA PRO A 173 0.31 -33.20 16.09
C PRO A 173 0.86 -31.93 16.76
N GLU A 174 1.41 -30.98 16.00
CA GLU A 174 1.96 -29.74 16.55
C GLU A 174 0.85 -28.77 17.02
N GLU A 175 -0.30 -28.79 16.34
CA GLU A 175 -1.49 -28.01 16.72
C GLU A 175 -2.08 -28.57 18.03
N VAL A 176 -2.16 -29.90 18.17
CA VAL A 176 -2.58 -30.58 19.41
C VAL A 176 -1.62 -30.30 20.56
N ALA A 177 -0.30 -30.40 20.31
CA ALA A 177 0.71 -30.08 21.31
C ALA A 177 0.56 -28.63 21.82
N TYR A 178 0.34 -27.68 20.90
CA TYR A 178 0.07 -26.30 21.27
C TYR A 178 -1.21 -26.15 22.11
N LEU A 179 -2.32 -26.77 21.69
CA LEU A 179 -3.61 -26.70 22.41
C LEU A 179 -3.50 -27.31 23.81
N ASN A 180 -2.78 -28.41 23.98
CA ASN A 180 -2.57 -29.05 25.29
C ASN A 180 -1.76 -28.18 26.27
N LEU A 181 -0.98 -27.21 25.78
CA LEU A 181 -0.28 -26.24 26.63
C LEU A 181 -1.19 -25.09 27.08
N GLN A 182 -2.37 -24.91 26.47
CA GLN A 182 -3.32 -23.89 26.87
C GLN A 182 -4.14 -24.33 28.08
N GLU A 183 -4.68 -23.35 28.81
CA GLU A 183 -5.71 -23.62 29.82
C GLU A 183 -6.99 -24.19 29.19
N GLN A 184 -7.86 -24.79 30.01
CA GLN A 184 -9.12 -25.35 29.52
C GLN A 184 -9.98 -24.28 28.82
N GLN A 185 -10.01 -23.08 29.37
CA GLN A 185 -10.55 -21.88 28.73
C GLN A 185 -9.37 -20.99 28.38
N PHE A 186 -9.09 -20.79 27.10
CA PHE A 186 -8.01 -19.88 26.69
C PHE A 186 -8.53 -18.79 25.77
N GLU A 187 -7.87 -17.64 25.82
CA GLU A 187 -8.26 -16.43 25.12
C GLU A 187 -7.85 -16.53 23.63
N ILE A 188 -8.78 -16.25 22.71
CA ILE A 188 -8.62 -16.49 21.27
C ILE A 188 -8.20 -15.26 20.46
N MET A 189 -8.37 -14.04 20.98
CA MET A 189 -8.18 -12.81 20.23
C MET A 189 -6.73 -12.57 19.77
N PRO A 190 -5.66 -12.86 20.55
CA PRO A 190 -4.28 -12.84 20.07
C PRO A 190 -4.06 -13.73 18.86
N LEU A 191 -4.72 -14.89 18.78
CA LEU A 191 -4.61 -15.75 17.61
C LEU A 191 -5.30 -15.13 16.39
N PHE A 192 -6.45 -14.47 16.57
CA PHE A 192 -7.13 -13.74 15.49
C PHE A 192 -6.36 -12.51 15.02
N ILE A 193 -5.73 -11.78 15.95
CA ILE A 193 -4.86 -10.64 15.62
C ILE A 193 -3.68 -11.13 14.79
N GLU A 194 -2.96 -12.16 15.25
CA GLU A 194 -1.80 -12.66 14.53
C GLU A 194 -2.19 -13.29 13.20
N MET A 195 -3.33 -13.98 13.12
CA MET A 195 -3.86 -14.48 11.86
C MET A 195 -4.11 -13.34 10.86
N ASN A 196 -4.70 -12.22 11.27
CA ASN A 196 -4.85 -11.07 10.38
C ASN A 196 -3.50 -10.51 9.94
N ASN A 197 -2.52 -10.40 10.84
CA ASN A 197 -1.17 -9.97 10.47
C ASN A 197 -0.56 -10.90 9.41
N CYS A 198 -0.76 -12.21 9.50
CA CYS A 198 -0.33 -13.17 8.48
C CYS A 198 -1.00 -12.88 7.12
N LEU A 199 -2.32 -12.63 7.12
CA LEU A 199 -3.06 -12.31 5.88
C LEU A 199 -2.61 -10.97 5.26
N VAL A 200 -2.30 -9.97 6.09
CA VAL A 200 -1.67 -8.70 5.65
C VAL A 200 -0.35 -8.97 4.97
N ARG A 201 0.55 -9.75 5.59
CA ARG A 201 1.86 -10.08 5.01
C ARG A 201 1.73 -10.84 3.68
N ILE A 202 0.79 -11.78 3.58
CA ILE A 202 0.48 -12.47 2.31
C ILE A 202 0.03 -11.44 1.26
N GLN A 203 -0.95 -10.59 1.59
CA GLN A 203 -1.43 -9.54 0.69
C GLN A 203 -0.30 -8.63 0.21
N GLU A 204 0.55 -8.15 1.12
CA GLU A 204 1.67 -7.27 0.80
C GLU A 204 2.64 -7.91 -0.19
N GLN A 205 2.96 -9.20 -0.03
CA GLN A 205 3.80 -9.91 -0.99
C GLN A 205 3.17 -9.94 -2.39
N LEU A 206 1.86 -10.19 -2.49
CA LEU A 206 1.14 -10.25 -3.77
C LEU A 206 1.02 -8.86 -4.42
N ILE A 207 0.68 -7.82 -3.65
CA ILE A 207 0.63 -6.44 -4.13
C ILE A 207 2.02 -6.02 -4.64
N ASN A 208 3.08 -6.26 -3.86
CA ASN A 208 4.44 -5.85 -4.21
C ASN A 208 4.94 -6.50 -5.50
N PHE A 209 4.49 -7.73 -5.81
CA PHE A 209 4.80 -8.38 -7.07
C PHE A 209 4.26 -7.60 -8.29
N ASN A 210 3.13 -6.90 -8.13
CA ASN A 210 2.56 -6.07 -9.20
C ASN A 210 3.29 -4.72 -9.37
N ILE A 211 4.01 -4.26 -8.34
CA ILE A 211 4.78 -3.01 -8.36
C ILE A 211 6.18 -3.29 -8.92
N ASN A 212 6.23 -3.63 -10.20
CA ASN A 212 7.47 -3.83 -10.92
C ASN A 212 8.02 -2.53 -11.53
N LYS A 213 9.21 -2.59 -12.13
CA LYS A 213 9.87 -1.45 -12.80
C LYS A 213 8.96 -0.73 -13.79
N ASN A 214 8.19 -1.46 -14.60
CA ASN A 214 7.27 -0.84 -15.57
C ASN A 214 6.11 -0.11 -14.87
N PHE A 215 5.61 -0.64 -13.75
CA PHE A 215 4.62 0.04 -12.92
C PHE A 215 5.17 1.37 -12.37
N ILE A 216 6.41 1.38 -11.88
CA ILE A 216 7.09 2.60 -11.43
C ILE A 216 7.29 3.60 -12.57
N LEU A 217 7.69 3.14 -13.75
CA LEU A 217 7.84 4.02 -14.92
C LEU A 217 6.49 4.60 -15.37
N ASP A 218 5.39 3.85 -15.27
CA ASP A 218 4.06 4.39 -15.53
C ASP A 218 3.67 5.45 -14.48
N CYS A 219 4.01 5.26 -13.20
CA CYS A 219 3.87 6.32 -12.18
C CYS A 219 4.63 7.58 -12.60
N VAL A 220 5.90 7.44 -12.99
CA VAL A 220 6.74 8.57 -13.42
C VAL A 220 6.09 9.29 -14.60
N LYS A 221 5.58 8.59 -15.62
CA LYS A 221 4.92 9.22 -16.77
C LYS A 221 3.72 10.07 -16.35
N VAL A 222 2.87 9.55 -15.46
CA VAL A 222 1.70 10.28 -14.94
C VAL A 222 2.15 11.52 -14.16
N LEU A 223 3.17 11.40 -13.31
CA LEU A 223 3.68 12.53 -12.54
C LEU A 223 4.41 13.57 -13.42
N LYS A 224 5.13 13.14 -14.46
CA LYS A 224 5.73 14.03 -15.48
C LYS A 224 4.64 14.84 -16.18
N LEU A 225 3.52 14.23 -16.52
CA LEU A 225 2.37 14.94 -17.07
C LEU A 225 1.75 15.90 -16.05
N ARG A 226 1.52 15.46 -14.80
CA ARG A 226 1.00 16.34 -13.73
C ARG A 226 1.86 17.60 -13.56
N ASN A 227 3.18 17.44 -13.63
CA ASN A 227 4.17 18.51 -13.48
C ASN A 227 4.16 19.54 -14.62
N GLN A 228 3.51 19.24 -15.77
CA GLN A 228 3.28 20.19 -16.86
C GLN A 228 2.15 21.18 -16.55
N PHE A 229 1.29 20.87 -15.57
CA PHE A 229 0.09 21.63 -15.21
C PHE A 229 0.06 21.98 -13.72
N GLN A 230 1.23 22.07 -13.09
CA GLN A 230 1.39 22.21 -11.63
C GLN A 230 0.75 23.47 -11.05
N GLU A 231 0.62 24.52 -11.87
CA GLU A 231 0.00 25.79 -11.56
C GLU A 231 -1.51 25.69 -11.37
N TYR A 232 -2.12 24.60 -11.87
CA TYR A 232 -3.53 24.32 -11.69
C TYR A 232 -3.73 23.40 -10.49
N GLU A 233 -4.59 23.83 -9.56
CA GLU A 233 -5.02 23.01 -8.42
C GLU A 233 -5.94 21.87 -8.84
N GLY A 234 -6.03 20.84 -8.00
CA GLY A 234 -6.96 19.73 -8.20
C GLY A 234 -6.37 18.49 -8.89
N THR A 235 -7.27 17.60 -9.29
CA THR A 235 -6.97 16.30 -9.88
C THR A 235 -6.93 16.41 -11.39
N LEU A 236 -5.81 16.01 -12.00
CA LEU A 236 -5.67 15.96 -13.45
C LEU A 236 -6.54 14.83 -14.03
N ALA A 237 -7.25 15.14 -15.11
CA ALA A 237 -8.12 14.21 -15.82
C ALA A 237 -8.04 14.42 -17.33
N ILE A 238 -8.56 13.44 -18.07
CA ILE A 238 -8.91 13.58 -19.47
C ILE A 238 -10.43 13.66 -19.54
N ILE A 239 -10.94 14.67 -20.23
CA ILE A 239 -12.38 14.83 -20.46
C ILE A 239 -12.70 14.67 -21.94
N GLU A 240 -13.80 13.99 -22.22
CA GLU A 240 -14.37 13.86 -23.55
C GLU A 240 -15.76 14.50 -23.59
N TYR A 241 -15.98 15.36 -24.57
CA TYR A 241 -17.21 16.13 -24.77
C TYR A 241 -17.53 16.33 -26.25
N ALA A 242 -18.81 16.59 -26.55
CA ALA A 242 -19.36 16.59 -27.89
C ALA A 242 -19.51 17.98 -28.56
N ASP A 243 -19.42 19.08 -27.80
CA ASP A 243 -19.68 20.44 -28.32
C ASP A 243 -18.39 21.25 -28.51
N ASP A 244 -18.18 21.77 -29.72
CA ASP A 244 -16.98 22.48 -30.12
C ASP A 244 -16.92 23.92 -29.60
N ARG A 245 -18.01 24.42 -29.01
CA ARG A 245 -18.17 25.83 -28.56
C ARG A 245 -17.64 26.10 -27.14
N ILE A 246 -16.92 25.16 -26.55
CA ILE A 246 -16.49 25.24 -25.15
C ILE A 246 -15.00 25.63 -25.10
N GLU A 247 -14.74 26.91 -24.84
CA GLU A 247 -13.39 27.44 -25.07
C GLU A 247 -12.47 27.40 -23.83
N ASN A 248 -12.87 27.77 -22.61
CA ASN A 248 -11.86 28.01 -21.55
C ASN A 248 -12.17 27.56 -20.11
N GLU A 249 -13.36 27.76 -19.55
CA GLU A 249 -13.70 27.31 -18.18
C GLU A 249 -15.20 26.98 -18.11
N ILE A 250 -15.56 25.95 -17.34
CA ILE A 250 -16.96 25.53 -17.18
C ILE A 250 -17.29 25.53 -15.70
N GLU A 251 -18.04 26.54 -15.27
CA GLU A 251 -18.75 26.48 -14.00
C GLU A 251 -19.89 25.45 -14.13
N LEU A 252 -19.89 24.50 -13.20
CA LEU A 252 -20.99 23.58 -12.89
C LEU A 252 -21.36 22.55 -13.98
N ILE A 253 -20.87 21.32 -13.77
CA ILE A 253 -21.41 20.06 -14.33
C ILE A 253 -22.95 19.93 -14.14
N THR A 254 -23.57 20.75 -13.27
CA THR A 254 -25.00 20.64 -12.95
C THR A 254 -25.95 21.39 -13.88
N ASN A 255 -25.48 22.29 -14.77
CA ASN A 255 -26.38 23.15 -15.58
C ASN A 255 -26.33 22.94 -17.10
N SER A 256 -25.52 21.99 -17.60
CA SER A 256 -25.48 21.67 -19.04
C SER A 256 -26.11 20.30 -19.30
N ASN A 257 -26.94 20.18 -20.34
CA ASN A 257 -27.39 18.88 -20.88
C ASN A 257 -26.23 18.08 -21.54
N THR A 258 -25.00 18.53 -21.36
CA THR A 258 -23.80 17.94 -21.95
C THR A 258 -23.36 16.77 -21.09
N VAL A 259 -23.31 15.58 -21.67
CA VAL A 259 -22.74 14.39 -21.01
C VAL A 259 -21.22 14.50 -21.09
N TRP A 260 -20.59 14.59 -19.92
CA TRP A 260 -19.14 14.61 -19.76
C TRP A 260 -18.64 13.22 -19.41
N ASN A 261 -17.72 12.68 -20.20
CA ASN A 261 -16.96 11.50 -19.78
C ASN A 261 -15.63 11.96 -19.18
N ILE A 262 -15.45 11.72 -17.88
CA ILE A 262 -14.30 12.21 -17.10
C ILE A 262 -13.48 11.02 -16.64
N GLU A 263 -12.24 10.94 -17.13
CA GLU A 263 -11.27 9.93 -16.73
C GLU A 263 -10.17 10.59 -15.88
N GLN A 264 -10.26 10.42 -14.55
CA GLN A 264 -9.25 10.95 -13.63
C GLN A 264 -7.94 10.16 -13.73
N LEU A 265 -6.82 10.87 -13.84
CA LEU A 265 -5.50 10.25 -13.82
C LEU A 265 -5.08 9.92 -12.38
N PRO A 266 -4.42 8.77 -12.14
CA PRO A 266 -4.12 8.25 -10.81
C PRO A 266 -2.95 8.97 -10.11
N THR A 267 -2.87 10.30 -10.21
CA THR A 267 -1.73 11.12 -9.77
C THR A 267 -1.33 10.88 -8.31
N ALA A 268 -2.28 10.99 -7.38
CA ALA A 268 -2.03 10.78 -5.94
C ALA A 268 -1.59 9.34 -5.63
N THR A 269 -2.16 8.35 -6.33
CA THR A 269 -1.77 6.94 -6.20
C THR A 269 -0.35 6.73 -6.71
N CYS A 270 -0.01 7.29 -7.88
CA CYS A 270 1.35 7.24 -8.43
C CYS A 270 2.37 7.82 -7.45
N GLU A 271 2.08 8.98 -6.88
CA GLU A 271 2.94 9.62 -5.88
C GLU A 271 3.18 8.71 -4.66
N ASN A 272 2.11 8.15 -4.09
CA ASN A 272 2.21 7.23 -2.96
C ASN A 272 3.04 5.98 -3.30
N VAL A 273 2.86 5.41 -4.49
CA VAL A 273 3.63 4.25 -4.95
C VAL A 273 5.11 4.60 -5.10
N ILE A 274 5.45 5.77 -5.66
CA ILE A 274 6.85 6.25 -5.74
C ILE A 274 7.44 6.43 -4.34
N ARG A 275 6.73 7.09 -3.42
CA ARG A 275 7.19 7.29 -2.03
C ARG A 275 7.42 5.95 -1.33
N MET A 276 6.52 4.99 -1.50
CA MET A 276 6.67 3.65 -0.95
C MET A 276 7.87 2.91 -1.54
N HIS A 277 8.05 2.98 -2.87
CA HIS A 277 9.19 2.39 -3.56
C HIS A 277 10.52 2.92 -3.00
N ILE A 278 10.62 4.23 -2.77
CA ILE A 278 11.82 4.87 -2.20
C ILE A 278 12.06 4.38 -0.77
N ARG A 279 11.02 4.36 0.08
CA ARG A 279 11.12 3.89 1.47
C ARG A 279 11.59 2.44 1.55
N ASN A 280 11.01 1.55 0.73
CA ASN A 280 11.36 0.14 0.71
C ASN A 280 12.81 -0.11 0.26
N ASN A 281 13.36 0.79 -0.55
CA ASN A 281 14.74 0.72 -1.04
C ASN A 281 15.74 1.55 -0.22
N ALA A 282 15.32 2.26 0.84
CA ALA A 282 16.17 3.20 1.59
C ALA A 282 17.39 2.56 2.28
N LYS A 283 17.42 1.22 2.41
CA LYS A 283 18.56 0.44 2.92
C LYS A 283 19.70 0.34 1.91
N PHE A 284 19.39 0.42 0.62
CA PHE A 284 20.31 0.21 -0.51
C PHE A 284 20.42 1.41 -1.43
N ILE A 285 19.46 2.33 -1.38
CA ILE A 285 19.42 3.57 -2.15
C ILE A 285 19.27 4.74 -1.18
N LYS A 286 20.02 5.82 -1.40
CA LYS A 286 19.87 7.11 -0.71
C LYS A 286 19.56 8.19 -1.73
N ILE A 287 18.56 8.99 -1.45
CA ILE A 287 18.17 10.14 -2.27
C ILE A 287 18.38 11.38 -1.42
N PHE A 288 19.07 12.36 -1.99
CA PHE A 288 19.30 13.68 -1.41
C PHE A 288 18.62 14.71 -2.29
N HIS A 289 17.84 15.58 -1.66
CA HIS A 289 17.15 16.69 -2.30
C HIS A 289 17.39 17.96 -1.48
N TYR A 290 17.92 19.01 -2.10
CA TYR A 290 18.14 20.31 -1.48
C TYR A 290 17.66 21.42 -2.41
N SER A 291 16.93 22.40 -1.85
CA SER A 291 16.62 23.68 -2.50
C SER A 291 17.42 24.78 -1.80
N GLY A 292 18.40 25.35 -2.48
CA GLY A 292 19.32 26.30 -1.86
C GLY A 292 20.58 26.60 -2.67
N ILE A 293 21.60 27.16 -2.02
CA ILE A 293 22.86 27.53 -2.68
C ILE A 293 23.91 26.45 -2.40
N CYS A 294 24.49 25.91 -3.47
CA CYS A 294 25.65 25.03 -3.40
C CYS A 294 26.88 25.85 -2.97
N CYS A 295 27.48 25.52 -1.81
CA CYS A 295 28.65 26.22 -1.28
C CYS A 295 29.96 25.44 -1.39
N GLY A 296 29.94 24.25 -2.00
CA GLY A 296 31.14 23.47 -2.28
C GLY A 296 30.86 21.99 -2.53
N GLU A 297 31.93 21.20 -2.59
CA GLU A 297 31.91 19.74 -2.70
C GLU A 297 32.80 19.11 -1.61
N THR A 298 32.35 18.01 -1.05
CA THR A 298 33.10 17.20 -0.09
C THR A 298 33.79 16.03 -0.79
N ASN A 299 35.01 15.70 -0.35
CA ASN A 299 35.77 14.57 -0.89
C ASN A 299 35.55 13.26 -0.09
N THR A 300 34.70 13.27 0.93
CA THR A 300 34.62 12.15 1.90
C THR A 300 33.20 11.73 2.28
N SER A 301 32.19 12.57 2.08
CA SER A 301 30.83 12.31 2.59
C SER A 301 29.75 12.34 1.51
N PHE A 302 28.56 11.93 1.92
CA PHE A 302 27.33 12.23 1.19
C PHE A 302 27.10 13.74 1.10
N PRO A 303 26.17 14.18 0.23
CA PRO A 303 25.64 15.53 0.29
C PRO A 303 25.07 15.83 1.67
N TYR A 304 25.24 17.07 2.14
CA TYR A 304 24.66 17.54 3.39
C TYR A 304 24.30 19.02 3.32
N SER A 305 23.25 19.40 4.05
CA SER A 305 22.92 20.80 4.29
C SER A 305 23.66 21.34 5.50
N THR A 306 23.93 22.64 5.49
CA THR A 306 24.56 23.36 6.59
C THR A 306 23.55 24.32 7.23
N LYS A 307 23.85 25.63 7.24
CA LYS A 307 22.97 26.69 7.74
C LYS A 307 22.23 27.39 6.60
N LYS A 308 21.23 28.20 6.94
CA LYS A 308 20.67 29.17 6.00
C LYS A 308 21.58 30.40 5.87
N ASN A 309 21.59 31.04 4.71
CA ASN A 309 22.25 32.33 4.53
C ASN A 309 21.37 33.47 5.10
N GLU A 310 21.85 34.72 4.98
CA GLU A 310 21.15 35.92 5.46
C GLU A 310 19.78 36.13 4.81
N ASN A 311 19.59 35.60 3.60
CA ASN A 311 18.33 35.64 2.86
C ASN A 311 17.42 34.42 3.16
N GLY A 312 17.78 33.57 4.13
CA GLY A 312 16.98 32.40 4.50
C GLY A 312 17.09 31.19 3.56
N LEU A 313 17.96 31.23 2.54
CA LEU A 313 18.21 30.14 1.61
C LEU A 313 19.14 29.09 2.24
N LEU A 314 18.84 27.81 2.04
CA LEU A 314 19.65 26.71 2.54
C LEU A 314 21.04 26.70 1.87
N LEU A 315 22.12 26.57 2.64
CA LEU A 315 23.44 26.29 2.08
C LEU A 315 23.71 24.79 2.13
N PHE A 316 24.14 24.19 1.02
CA PHE A 316 24.46 22.76 0.97
C PHE A 316 25.78 22.47 0.26
N VAL A 317 26.36 21.31 0.59
CA VAL A 317 27.61 20.81 0.03
C VAL A 317 27.31 19.54 -0.78
N LYS A 318 27.84 19.46 -2.01
CA LYS A 318 27.74 18.26 -2.86
C LYS A 318 28.54 17.11 -2.27
N GLY A 319 28.05 15.89 -2.45
CA GLY A 319 28.74 14.67 -2.05
C GLY A 319 29.81 14.24 -3.05
N LYS A 320 30.69 13.32 -2.62
CA LYS A 320 31.64 12.65 -3.53
C LYS A 320 30.93 11.61 -4.41
N ASP A 321 31.53 11.20 -5.53
CA ASP A 321 31.05 10.06 -6.34
C ASP A 321 30.98 8.74 -5.56
N ILE A 322 31.95 8.49 -4.68
CA ILE A 322 32.02 7.28 -3.88
C ILE A 322 32.16 7.66 -2.41
N VAL A 323 31.23 7.19 -1.58
CA VAL A 323 31.19 7.49 -0.15
C VAL A 323 31.29 6.19 0.65
N ASN A 324 32.19 6.14 1.63
CA ASN A 324 32.27 5.02 2.57
C ASN A 324 31.58 5.39 3.88
N VAL A 325 30.50 4.70 4.23
CA VAL A 325 29.76 4.91 5.49
C VAL A 325 29.44 3.57 6.13
N LYS A 326 29.84 3.39 7.40
CA LYS A 326 29.59 2.17 8.19
C LYS A 326 30.04 0.90 7.45
N SER A 327 31.25 0.93 6.90
CA SER A 327 31.86 -0.17 6.14
C SER A 327 31.09 -0.56 4.87
N ARG A 328 30.29 0.36 4.31
CA ARG A 328 29.63 0.21 3.02
C ARG A 328 30.09 1.29 2.06
N ASN A 329 30.43 0.88 0.85
CA ASN A 329 30.68 1.79 -0.26
C ASN A 329 29.34 2.13 -0.92
N TRP A 330 29.15 3.41 -1.21
CA TRP A 330 28.01 3.96 -1.91
C TRP A 330 28.49 4.68 -3.15
N ILE A 331 27.80 4.48 -4.27
CA ILE A 331 28.16 5.03 -5.58
C ILE A 331 27.06 6.01 -5.99
N ARG A 332 27.43 7.23 -6.36
CA ARG A 332 26.54 8.24 -6.95
C ARG A 332 26.08 7.74 -8.32
N LEU A 333 24.76 7.56 -8.47
CA LEU A 333 24.11 7.11 -9.69
C LEU A 333 23.56 8.25 -10.53
N VAL A 334 23.06 9.29 -9.87
CA VAL A 334 22.38 10.42 -10.48
C VAL A 334 22.84 11.68 -9.75
N GLU A 335 23.13 12.72 -10.51
CA GLU A 335 23.30 14.09 -10.02
C GLU A 335 22.62 15.03 -10.99
N SER A 336 21.74 15.89 -10.49
CA SER A 336 21.10 16.94 -11.28
C SER A 336 21.07 18.24 -10.49
N MET A 337 21.25 19.37 -11.17
CA MET A 337 21.17 20.70 -10.58
C MET A 337 20.31 21.61 -11.47
N SER A 338 19.17 22.09 -10.96
CA SER A 338 18.41 23.14 -11.67
C SER A 338 19.17 24.47 -11.54
N HIS A 339 19.07 25.29 -12.58
CA HIS A 339 19.66 26.64 -12.62
C HIS A 339 18.57 27.72 -12.47
N ASP A 340 17.46 27.35 -11.82
CA ASP A 340 16.38 28.29 -11.47
C ASP A 340 16.71 29.06 -10.19
N GLU A 341 15.85 30.02 -9.81
CA GLU A 341 16.03 30.89 -8.63
C GLU A 341 16.25 30.11 -7.32
N THR A 342 15.87 28.84 -7.28
CA THR A 342 15.96 27.96 -6.09
C THR A 342 17.14 26.99 -6.09
N ASN A 343 17.91 26.88 -7.19
CA ASN A 343 19.11 26.04 -7.33
C ASN A 343 18.95 24.63 -6.72
N ASN A 344 18.00 23.86 -7.25
CA ASN A 344 17.67 22.55 -6.68
C ASN A 344 18.71 21.51 -7.05
N TYR A 345 19.13 20.75 -6.05
CA TYR A 345 20.10 19.69 -6.17
C TYR A 345 19.45 18.35 -5.84
N ASN A 346 19.57 17.40 -6.76
CA ASN A 346 19.25 16.00 -6.52
C ASN A 346 20.51 15.17 -6.65
N ALA A 347 20.70 14.23 -5.73
CA ALA A 347 21.67 13.17 -5.88
C ALA A 347 21.11 11.84 -5.40
N VAL A 348 21.41 10.78 -6.15
CA VAL A 348 21.02 9.42 -5.79
C VAL A 348 22.26 8.57 -5.65
N TYR A 349 22.35 7.84 -4.54
CA TYR A 349 23.43 6.92 -4.24
C TYR A 349 22.88 5.51 -4.09
N ALA A 350 23.61 4.53 -4.62
CA ALA A 350 23.30 3.12 -4.42
C ALA A 350 24.46 2.40 -3.72
N ASP A 351 24.12 1.34 -2.99
CA ASP A 351 25.08 0.45 -2.36
C ASP A 351 25.96 -0.24 -3.42
N ALA A 352 27.28 -0.20 -3.26
CA ALA A 352 28.23 -0.71 -4.25
C ALA A 352 28.19 -2.24 -4.44
N ARG A 353 27.38 -2.96 -3.65
CA ARG A 353 27.16 -4.40 -3.79
C ARG A 353 26.34 -4.77 -5.03
N PHE A 354 25.62 -3.82 -5.64
CA PHE A 354 24.92 -4.07 -6.90
C PHE A 354 25.91 -4.30 -8.05
N GLY A 355 25.55 -5.17 -8.98
CA GLY A 355 26.33 -5.38 -10.20
C GLY A 355 26.27 -4.17 -11.13
N MET A 356 27.27 -4.00 -12.00
CA MET A 356 27.32 -2.86 -12.95
C MET A 356 26.06 -2.70 -13.81
N LYS A 357 25.47 -3.82 -14.23
CA LYS A 357 24.20 -3.81 -15.00
C LYS A 357 23.06 -3.23 -14.15
N GLU A 358 22.94 -3.65 -12.90
CA GLU A 358 21.90 -3.19 -11.98
C GLU A 358 22.08 -1.70 -11.65
N LEU A 359 23.31 -1.25 -11.39
CA LEU A 359 23.62 0.15 -11.14
C LEU A 359 23.19 1.05 -12.32
N LYS A 360 23.41 0.60 -13.56
CA LYS A 360 22.96 1.33 -14.76
C LYS A 360 21.43 1.39 -14.85
N GLU A 361 20.75 0.29 -14.54
CA GLU A 361 19.29 0.26 -14.54
C GLU A 361 18.67 1.14 -13.44
N LEU A 362 19.28 1.15 -12.25
CA LEU A 362 18.90 2.01 -11.14
C LEU A 362 19.15 3.47 -11.48
N SER A 363 20.28 3.81 -12.10
CA SER A 363 20.59 5.19 -12.51
C SER A 363 19.51 5.74 -13.43
N ASN A 364 19.11 5.00 -14.48
CA ASN A 364 18.03 5.42 -15.37
C ASN A 364 16.70 5.62 -14.64
N LEU A 365 16.29 4.63 -13.82
CA LEU A 365 15.02 4.68 -13.09
C LEU A 365 14.97 5.85 -12.10
N TYR A 366 16.05 6.05 -11.35
CA TYR A 366 16.08 7.09 -10.32
C TYR A 366 16.30 8.49 -10.89
N SER A 367 16.91 8.61 -12.08
CA SER A 367 16.91 9.89 -12.82
C SER A 367 15.48 10.32 -13.12
N ASP A 368 14.70 9.39 -13.69
CA ASP A 368 13.27 9.57 -13.99
C ASP A 368 12.43 9.90 -12.74
N ILE A 369 12.73 9.27 -11.60
CA ILE A 369 12.07 9.55 -10.32
C ILE A 369 12.45 10.94 -9.79
N CYS A 370 13.71 11.33 -9.84
CA CYS A 370 14.16 12.65 -9.38
C CYS A 370 13.51 13.79 -10.17
N ASP A 371 13.33 13.62 -11.49
CA ASP A 371 12.64 14.59 -12.34
C ASP A 371 11.21 14.89 -11.86
N VAL A 372 10.53 13.89 -11.28
CA VAL A 372 9.14 14.05 -10.85
C VAL A 372 9.02 14.48 -9.39
N LEU A 373 9.89 13.98 -8.50
CA LEU A 373 9.82 14.25 -7.06
C LEU A 373 10.03 15.71 -6.69
N TYR A 374 10.82 16.44 -7.48
CA TYR A 374 11.17 17.84 -7.24
C TYR A 374 9.95 18.75 -7.00
N LYS A 375 8.79 18.39 -7.56
CA LYS A 375 7.58 19.22 -7.51
C LYS A 375 6.53 18.78 -6.48
N PHE A 376 6.83 17.75 -5.67
CA PHE A 376 5.93 17.20 -4.63
C PHE A 376 6.53 17.25 -3.21
N THR A 377 7.69 17.90 -3.03
CA THR A 377 8.32 18.19 -1.73
C THR A 377 8.24 19.67 -1.45
#